data_AF-A0A2N4YL31-F1
#
_entry.id   AF-A0A2N4YL31-F1
#
_cell.length_a   1.000
_cell.length_b   1.000
_cell.length_c   1.000
_cell.angle_alpha   90.00
_cell.angle_beta   90.00
_cell.angle_gamma   90.00
#
_symmetry.space_group_name_H-M   'P 1'
#
loop_
_entity.id
_entity.type
_entity.pdbx_description
1 polymer ?
#
loop_
_entity_poly.entity_id
_entity_poly.type
_entity_poly.pdbx_seq_one_letter_code
_entity_poly.pdbx_strand_id
1 'polypeptide(L)'
;MTGLEEALVAAGFVGVERAGEVVFARDGAEAPEFTVEGRVFALRFPVRAGEAEREAWMRANPAGRLDITEGETRLVMALPEGADLVAGLAVWRGLVRACAKAAVGWRRRERPLHGM
;
A
#
# COMPACT_ATOMS: atom_id res chain seq x y z
N MET A 1 -8.41 20.52 -8.89
CA MET A 1 -8.01 19.39 -8.04
C MET A 1 -9.15 19.14 -7.06
N THR A 2 -9.49 17.89 -6.78
CA THR A 2 -10.47 17.53 -5.74
C THR A 2 -9.82 17.53 -4.37
N GLY A 3 -10.62 17.53 -3.29
CA GLY A 3 -10.10 17.54 -1.92
C GLY A 3 -9.19 16.36 -1.56
N LEU A 4 -9.33 15.21 -2.24
CA LEU A 4 -8.44 14.06 -2.04
C LEU A 4 -7.05 14.30 -2.64
N GLU A 5 -6.97 14.81 -3.87
CA GLU A 5 -5.69 15.10 -4.55
C GLU A 5 -4.92 16.20 -3.79
N GLU A 6 -5.63 17.24 -3.36
CA GLU A 6 -5.06 18.31 -2.52
C GLU A 6 -4.54 17.76 -1.19
N ALA A 7 -5.31 16.89 -0.53
CA ALA A 7 -4.88 16.25 0.71
C ALA A 7 -3.65 15.35 0.51
N LEU A 8 -3.56 14.62 -0.60
CA LEU A 8 -2.40 13.80 -0.94
C LEU A 8 -1.15 14.67 -1.16
N VAL A 9 -1.27 15.75 -1.93
CA VAL A 9 -0.17 16.70 -2.14
C VAL A 9 0.24 17.36 -0.83
N ALA A 10 -0.72 17.82 -0.01
CA ALA A 10 -0.46 18.44 1.28
C ALA A 10 0.20 17.45 2.27
N ALA A 11 -0.16 16.17 2.19
CA ALA A 11 0.51 15.12 2.96
C ALA A 11 1.91 14.80 2.43
N GLY A 12 2.33 15.33 1.26
CA GLY A 12 3.65 15.15 0.67
C GLY A 12 3.78 13.92 -0.23
N PHE A 13 2.67 13.36 -0.71
CA PHE A 13 2.72 12.38 -1.79
C PHE A 13 3.03 13.07 -3.12
N VAL A 14 3.67 12.35 -4.05
CA VAL A 14 4.13 12.89 -5.33
C VAL A 14 3.49 12.15 -6.50
N GLY A 15 3.50 12.79 -7.68
CA GLY A 15 2.90 12.22 -8.90
C GLY A 15 1.40 11.96 -8.74
N VAL A 16 0.68 12.91 -8.12
CA VAL A 16 -0.75 12.78 -7.86
C VAL A 16 -1.51 13.04 -9.16
N GLU A 17 -2.18 12.02 -9.68
CA GLU A 17 -2.91 12.05 -10.95
C GLU A 17 -4.27 11.38 -10.82
N ARG A 18 -5.30 11.87 -11.52
CA ARG A 18 -6.64 11.28 -11.53
C ARG A 18 -6.99 10.74 -12.91
N ALA A 19 -7.46 9.50 -12.96
CA ALA A 19 -8.09 8.92 -14.15
C ALA A 19 -9.46 8.35 -13.78
N GLY A 20 -10.52 9.07 -14.16
CA GLY A 20 -11.89 8.74 -13.74
C GLY A 20 -12.05 8.83 -12.21
N GLU A 21 -12.48 7.73 -11.60
CA GLU A 21 -12.70 7.60 -10.15
C GLU A 21 -11.45 7.21 -9.36
N VAL A 22 -10.34 6.91 -10.06
CA VAL A 22 -9.09 6.44 -9.44
C VAL A 22 -8.08 7.59 -9.38
N VAL A 23 -7.49 7.78 -8.20
CA VAL A 23 -6.35 8.67 -7.99
C VAL A 23 -5.10 7.84 -7.79
N PHE A 24 -4.03 8.19 -8.50
CA PHE A 24 -2.71 7.58 -8.45
C PHE A 24 -1.77 8.49 -7.66
N ALA A 25 -0.87 7.93 -6.85
CA ALA A 25 0.12 8.68 -6.10
C ALA A 25 1.29 7.80 -5.63
N ARG A 26 2.40 8.43 -5.20
CA ARG A 26 3.60 7.74 -4.70
C ARG A 26 4.10 8.33 -3.38
N ASP A 27 4.63 7.49 -2.48
CA ASP A 27 5.31 7.90 -1.23
C ASP A 27 6.78 8.31 -1.46
N GLY A 28 7.02 9.09 -2.51
CA GLY A 28 8.35 9.50 -2.97
C GLY A 28 8.58 9.19 -4.45
N ALA A 29 9.54 9.87 -5.08
CA ALA A 29 9.73 9.81 -6.54
C ALA A 29 9.99 8.38 -7.07
N GLU A 30 10.76 7.60 -6.31
CA GLU A 30 11.16 6.22 -6.63
C GLU A 30 10.22 5.15 -6.05
N ALA A 31 9.18 5.55 -5.30
CA ALA A 31 8.26 4.60 -4.69
C ALA A 31 7.28 4.04 -5.74
N PRO A 32 6.85 2.77 -5.60
CA PRO A 32 5.75 2.24 -6.40
C PRO A 32 4.48 3.08 -6.26
N GLU A 33 3.73 3.15 -7.34
CA GLU A 33 2.47 3.89 -7.39
C GLU A 33 1.35 3.09 -6.70
N PHE A 34 0.62 3.78 -5.83
CA PHE A 34 -0.61 3.26 -5.24
C PHE A 34 -1.82 3.96 -5.83
N THR A 35 -2.97 3.29 -5.73
CA THR A 35 -4.25 3.82 -6.16
C THR A 35 -5.15 4.13 -4.99
N VAL A 36 -6.03 5.10 -5.18
CA VAL A 36 -7.14 5.42 -4.30
C VAL A 36 -8.41 5.48 -5.13
N GLU A 37 -9.34 4.57 -4.86
CA GLU A 37 -10.67 4.56 -5.47
C GLU A 37 -11.69 4.81 -4.35
N GLY A 38 -12.40 5.95 -4.43
CA GLY A 38 -13.19 6.47 -3.32
C GLY A 38 -12.33 6.72 -2.08
N ARG A 39 -12.40 5.83 -1.08
CA ARG A 39 -11.59 5.87 0.15
C ARG A 39 -10.80 4.57 0.40
N VAL A 40 -10.63 3.77 -0.63
CA VAL A 40 -9.87 2.51 -0.59
C VAL A 40 -8.51 2.74 -1.24
N PHE A 41 -7.46 2.60 -0.45
CA PHE A 41 -6.06 2.73 -0.84
C PHE A 41 -5.51 1.34 -1.16
N ALA A 42 -4.83 1.18 -2.29
CA ALA A 42 -4.27 -0.10 -2.71
C ALA A 42 -2.86 0.05 -3.31
N LEU A 43 -1.93 -0.81 -2.90
CA LEU A 43 -0.57 -0.88 -3.44
C LEU A 43 -0.16 -2.33 -3.68
N ARG A 44 0.38 -2.63 -4.87
CA ARG A 44 0.87 -3.96 -5.22
C ARG A 44 2.38 -4.07 -5.01
N PHE A 45 2.80 -5.23 -4.53
CA PHE A 45 4.20 -5.60 -4.39
C PHE A 45 4.46 -6.86 -5.23
N PRO A 46 5.47 -6.85 -6.13
CA PRO A 46 5.81 -8.01 -6.96
C PRO A 46 6.55 -9.05 -6.11
N VAL A 47 5.77 -9.75 -5.30
CA VAL A 47 6.16 -10.82 -4.37
C VAL A 47 4.86 -11.47 -3.89
N ARG A 48 4.86 -12.77 -3.65
CA ARG A 48 3.71 -13.51 -3.13
C ARG A 48 3.94 -13.90 -1.67
N ALA A 49 3.45 -13.08 -0.74
CA ALA A 49 3.48 -13.40 0.68
C ALA A 49 2.70 -14.69 0.97
N GLY A 50 3.32 -15.60 1.73
CA GLY A 50 2.69 -16.81 2.21
C GLY A 50 1.51 -16.51 3.15
N GLU A 51 0.66 -17.50 3.38
CA GLU A 51 -0.50 -17.35 4.27
C GLU A 51 -0.10 -16.91 5.69
N ALA A 52 0.85 -17.61 6.31
CA ALA A 52 1.35 -17.28 7.64
C ALA A 52 1.96 -15.85 7.72
N GLU A 53 2.58 -15.38 6.64
CA GLU A 53 3.15 -14.03 6.56
C GLU A 53 2.04 -12.97 6.51
N ARG A 54 0.99 -13.22 5.72
CA ARG A 54 -0.18 -12.34 5.65
C ARG A 54 -0.96 -12.33 6.96
N GLU A 55 -1.12 -13.47 7.62
CA GLU A 55 -1.75 -13.53 8.94
C GLU A 55 -0.95 -12.77 10.00
N ALA A 56 0.36 -12.98 10.06
CA ALA A 56 1.24 -12.25 10.97
C ALA A 56 1.18 -10.75 10.71
N TRP A 57 1.17 -10.34 9.43
CA TRP A 57 0.98 -8.95 9.04
C TRP A 57 -0.37 -8.41 9.53
N MET A 58 -1.48 -9.09 9.24
CA MET A 58 -2.83 -8.62 9.60
C MET A 58 -3.03 -8.52 11.12
N ARG A 59 -2.35 -9.36 11.92
CA ARG A 59 -2.31 -9.21 13.39
C ARG A 59 -1.52 -7.98 13.83
N ALA A 60 -0.37 -7.71 13.20
CA ALA A 60 0.50 -6.60 13.56
C ALA A 60 0.02 -5.23 13.03
N ASN A 61 -0.74 -5.22 11.93
CA ASN A 61 -1.17 -4.02 11.20
C ASN A 61 -2.68 -4.08 10.90
N PRO A 62 -3.55 -3.91 11.91
CA PRO A 62 -5.00 -4.13 11.73
C PRO A 62 -5.65 -3.18 10.72
N ALA A 63 -5.06 -2.00 10.48
CA ALA A 63 -5.53 -1.05 9.48
C ALA A 63 -5.16 -1.43 8.03
N GLY A 64 -4.10 -2.23 7.83
CA GLY A 64 -3.62 -2.62 6.51
C GLY A 64 -3.84 -4.11 6.25
N ARG A 65 -4.72 -4.45 5.33
CA ARG A 65 -4.99 -5.83 4.93
C ARG A 65 -4.06 -6.24 3.79
N LEU A 66 -3.68 -7.52 3.74
CA LEU A 66 -2.97 -8.10 2.61
C LEU A 66 -3.83 -9.16 1.94
N ASP A 67 -3.98 -9.05 0.63
CA ASP A 67 -4.53 -10.12 -0.21
C ASP A 67 -3.56 -10.48 -1.34
N ILE A 68 -3.88 -11.53 -2.09
CA ILE A 68 -3.16 -11.90 -3.31
C ILE A 68 -4.04 -11.55 -4.50
N THR A 69 -3.57 -10.66 -5.35
CA THR A 69 -4.22 -10.25 -6.59
C THR A 69 -3.27 -10.50 -7.74
N GLU A 70 -3.71 -11.27 -8.75
CA GLU A 70 -2.89 -11.62 -9.93
C GLU A 70 -1.50 -12.21 -9.59
N GLY A 71 -1.45 -12.99 -8.51
CA GLY A 71 -0.20 -13.62 -8.05
C GLY A 71 0.72 -12.71 -7.22
N GLU A 72 0.38 -11.43 -7.05
CA GLU A 72 1.14 -10.46 -6.28
C GLU A 72 0.46 -10.13 -4.94
N THR A 73 1.25 -9.70 -3.96
CA THR A 73 0.74 -9.22 -2.69
C THR A 73 0.22 -7.81 -2.86
N ARG A 74 -1.04 -7.59 -2.48
CA ARG A 74 -1.67 -6.27 -2.49
C ARG A 74 -1.97 -5.83 -1.06
N LEU A 75 -1.42 -4.68 -0.69
CA LEU A 75 -1.76 -3.95 0.53
C LEU A 75 -2.99 -3.09 0.28
N VAL A 76 -3.99 -3.22 1.15
CA VAL A 76 -5.24 -2.46 1.08
C VAL A 76 -5.55 -1.81 2.43
N MET A 77 -5.96 -0.54 2.40
CA MET A 77 -6.53 0.16 3.55
C MET A 77 -7.81 0.88 3.10
N ALA A 78 -8.92 0.66 3.80
CA ALA A 78 -10.16 1.40 3.58
C ALA A 78 -10.34 2.43 4.70
N LEU A 79 -10.53 3.71 4.35
CA LEU A 79 -10.95 4.72 5.31
C LEU A 79 -12.47 4.79 5.35
N PRO A 80 -13.12 4.61 6.52
CA PRO A 80 -14.56 4.80 6.65
C PRO A 80 -15.00 6.20 6.21
N GLU A 81 -16.26 6.30 5.81
CA GLU A 81 -16.88 7.60 5.57
C GLU A 81 -16.86 8.45 6.86
N GLY A 82 -16.63 9.76 6.73
CA GLY A 82 -16.46 10.66 7.88
C GLY A 82 -15.14 10.52 8.65
N ALA A 83 -14.29 9.52 8.36
CA ALA A 83 -12.99 9.41 8.99
C ALA A 83 -12.07 10.59 8.64
N ASP A 84 -11.19 10.96 9.58
CA ASP A 84 -10.16 11.98 9.36
C ASP A 84 -9.20 11.53 8.25
N LEU A 85 -9.24 12.26 7.13
CA LEU A 85 -8.42 11.96 5.96
C LEU A 85 -6.93 12.17 6.25
N VAL A 86 -6.55 13.22 6.99
CA VAL A 86 -5.14 13.54 7.26
C VAL A 86 -4.52 12.46 8.15
N ALA A 87 -5.22 12.07 9.22
CA ALA A 87 -4.79 10.97 10.08
C ALA A 87 -4.70 9.65 9.27
N GLY A 88 -5.69 9.39 8.41
CA GLY A 88 -5.70 8.22 7.53
C GLY A 88 -4.51 8.18 6.57
N LEU A 89 -4.14 9.32 5.96
CA LEU A 89 -2.97 9.42 5.08
C LEU A 89 -1.64 9.16 5.81
N ALA A 90 -1.53 9.58 7.07
CA ALA A 90 -0.38 9.26 7.90
C ALA A 90 -0.28 7.75 8.18
N VAL A 91 -1.40 7.10 8.48
CA VAL A 91 -1.47 5.63 8.65
C VAL A 91 -1.11 4.91 7.35
N TRP A 92 -1.67 5.34 6.21
CA TRP A 92 -1.37 4.76 4.90
C TRP A 92 0.13 4.77 4.61
N ARG A 93 0.78 5.92 4.77
CA ARG A 93 2.23 6.07 4.58
C ARG A 93 3.03 5.11 5.48
N GLY A 94 2.63 4.98 6.75
CA GLY A 94 3.23 4.02 7.68
C GLY A 94 3.13 2.59 7.17
N LEU A 95 1.94 2.17 6.72
CA LEU A 95 1.68 0.84 6.17
C LEU A 95 2.48 0.57 4.89
N VAL A 96 2.53 1.52 3.95
CA VAL A 96 3.32 1.41 2.71
C VAL A 96 4.78 1.12 3.01
N ARG A 97 5.39 1.90 3.91
CA ARG A 97 6.80 1.74 4.31
C ARG A 97 7.05 0.43 5.04
N ALA A 98 6.16 0.06 5.97
CA ALA A 98 6.26 -1.20 6.69
C ALA A 98 6.12 -2.41 5.75
N CYS A 99 5.22 -2.35 4.77
CA CYS A 99 4.96 -3.42 3.82
C CYS A 99 6.10 -3.54 2.82
N ALA A 100 6.66 -2.42 2.35
CA ALA A 100 7.87 -2.43 1.53
C ALA A 100 9.04 -3.14 2.23
N LYS A 101 9.23 -2.87 3.53
CA LYS A 101 10.24 -3.58 4.34
C LYS A 101 9.94 -5.08 4.46
N ALA A 102 8.70 -5.45 4.72
CA ALA A 102 8.28 -6.85 4.82
C ALA A 102 8.46 -7.61 3.50
N ALA A 103 8.09 -6.97 2.37
CA ALA A 103 8.22 -7.51 1.02
C ALA A 103 9.66 -7.87 0.66
N VAL A 104 10.66 -7.08 1.10
CA VAL A 104 12.08 -7.45 0.95
C VAL A 104 12.39 -8.76 1.66
N GLY A 105 11.84 -8.98 2.85
CA GLY A 105 11.98 -10.23 3.60
C GLY A 105 11.33 -11.42 2.89
N TRP A 106 10.11 -11.23 2.37
CA TRP A 106 9.38 -12.25 1.61
C TRP A 106 10.13 -12.65 0.33
N ARG A 107 10.58 -11.68 -0.46
CA ARG A 107 11.35 -11.94 -1.70
C ARG A 107 12.62 -12.75 -1.46
N ARG A 108 13.30 -12.54 -0.32
CA ARG A 108 14.50 -13.31 0.03
C ARG A 108 14.19 -14.78 0.30
N ARG A 109 12.99 -15.09 0.79
CA ARG A 109 12.53 -16.47 1.04
C ARG A 109 12.00 -17.16 -0.21
N GLU A 110 11.49 -16.39 -1.19
CA GLU A 110 11.06 -16.93 -2.50
C GLU A 110 12.23 -17.33 -3.41
N ARG A 111 13.40 -16.69 -3.26
CA ARG A 111 14.58 -17.07 -4.03
C ARG A 111 14.95 -18.52 -3.70
N PRO A 112 15.03 -19.42 -4.69
CA PRO A 112 15.57 -20.75 -4.46
C PRO A 112 16.96 -20.63 -3.84
N LEU A 113 17.28 -21.47 -2.87
CA LEU A 113 18.66 -21.78 -2.50
C LEU A 113 19.31 -22.49 -3.69
N HIS A 114 19.60 -21.78 -4.78
CA HIS A 114 20.39 -22.32 -5.89
C HIS A 114 21.81 -21.80 -5.70
N GLY A 115 22.57 -22.64 -5.00
CA GLY A 115 23.95 -22.39 -4.59
C GLY A 115 24.51 -23.50 -3.70
N MET A 116 24.00 -24.73 -3.81
CA MET A 116 24.67 -25.96 -3.36
C MET A 116 24.56 -26.99 -4.47
#